data_AF-A0A6V8N885-F1
#
_entry.id   AF-A0A6V8N885-F1
#
_cell.length_a   1.000
_cell.length_b   1.000
_cell.length_c   1.000
_cell.angle_alpha   90.00
_cell.angle_beta   90.00
_cell.angle_gamma   90.00
#
_symmetry.space_group_name_H-M   'P 1'
#
loop_
_entity.id
_entity.type
_entity.pdbx_description
1 polymer ?
#
loop_
_entity_poly.entity_id
_entity_poly.type
_entity_poly.pdbx_seq_one_letter_code
_entity_poly.pdbx_strand_id
1 'polypeptide(L)'
;MTVVARKDPQAIADAVSYPLRRKVPLSRIENARQFVEAYDEILDAKLLDAIATSSVSTDWSEMGGRGIMFQNGSLWLDDDGKVIAINHQTEKGKHKRAELIEADKRQLSGSLRDFTEPVLEWETAKFRIRIDRLPDDKFRYAAWLVNKKPAEQPELVLNNGSLTFDGSGGNHHYDFKSGPYHYRCMVNEIGAADDPPGELEVTKNDKVVLTQPVVKVVKGQ
;
A
#
# COMPACT_ATOMS: atom_id res chain seq x y z
N MET A 1 -8.88 -14.01 -27.90
CA MET A 1 -9.50 -14.64 -26.71
C MET A 1 -8.54 -14.41 -25.55
N THR A 2 -8.85 -13.45 -24.69
CA THR A 2 -7.94 -12.97 -23.62
C THR A 2 -7.51 -14.13 -22.73
N VAL A 3 -6.24 -14.17 -22.33
CA VAL A 3 -5.64 -15.21 -21.45
C VAL A 3 -6.51 -15.49 -20.21
N VAL A 4 -7.17 -14.45 -19.69
CA VAL A 4 -8.10 -14.50 -18.55
C VAL A 4 -9.33 -15.40 -18.79
N ALA A 5 -9.83 -15.51 -20.02
CA ALA A 5 -11.00 -16.32 -20.35
C ALA A 5 -10.74 -17.84 -20.23
N ARG A 6 -9.47 -18.27 -20.22
CA ARG A 6 -9.09 -19.67 -20.08
C ARG A 6 -9.12 -20.17 -18.64
N LYS A 7 -9.26 -19.25 -17.66
CA LYS A 7 -9.25 -19.55 -16.21
C LYS A 7 -8.06 -20.43 -15.79
N ASP A 8 -6.95 -20.33 -16.51
CA ASP A 8 -5.72 -21.06 -16.25
C ASP A 8 -4.83 -20.18 -15.35
N PRO A 9 -4.58 -20.57 -14.08
CA PRO A 9 -3.78 -19.77 -13.16
C PRO A 9 -2.38 -19.47 -13.68
N GLN A 10 -1.72 -20.42 -14.36
CA GLN A 10 -0.36 -20.23 -14.82
C GLN A 10 -0.31 -19.25 -16.00
N ALA A 11 -1.21 -19.43 -16.96
CA ALA A 11 -1.28 -18.54 -18.11
C ALA A 11 -1.57 -17.09 -17.69
N ILE A 12 -2.45 -16.89 -16.70
CA ILE A 12 -2.73 -15.55 -16.16
C ILE A 12 -1.52 -15.00 -15.42
N ALA A 13 -0.82 -15.81 -14.62
CA ALA A 13 0.39 -15.40 -13.92
C ALA A 13 1.48 -14.94 -14.91
N ASP A 14 1.65 -15.61 -16.04
CA ASP A 14 2.62 -15.24 -17.07
C ASP A 14 2.27 -13.91 -17.79
N ALA A 15 1.01 -13.46 -17.67
CA ALA A 15 0.53 -12.19 -18.18
C ALA A 15 0.62 -11.04 -17.18
N VAL A 16 1.13 -11.26 -15.96
CA VAL A 16 1.27 -10.22 -14.92
C VAL A 16 2.66 -9.60 -14.95
N SER A 17 2.72 -8.28 -14.81
CA SER A 17 3.93 -7.54 -14.53
C SER A 17 4.22 -7.60 -13.04
N TYR A 18 5.36 -8.20 -12.68
CA TYR A 18 5.80 -8.31 -11.29
C TYR A 18 6.81 -7.21 -10.94
N PRO A 19 6.82 -6.74 -9.69
CA PRO A 19 5.96 -7.18 -8.59
C PRO A 19 4.52 -6.64 -8.64
N LEU A 20 3.55 -7.48 -8.28
CA LEU A 20 2.14 -7.09 -8.16
C LEU A 20 1.83 -6.65 -6.72
N ARG A 21 1.47 -5.38 -6.57
CA ARG A 21 1.11 -4.77 -5.28
C ARG A 21 -0.27 -5.24 -4.80
N ARG A 22 -0.44 -5.33 -3.48
CA ARG A 22 -1.70 -5.72 -2.82
C ARG A 22 -2.01 -4.77 -1.67
N LYS A 23 -3.28 -4.70 -1.28
CA LYS A 23 -3.70 -3.83 -0.16
C LYS A 23 -3.05 -4.28 1.15
N VAL A 24 -2.22 -3.41 1.75
CA VAL A 24 -1.54 -3.60 3.04
C VAL A 24 -2.52 -4.11 4.10
N PRO A 25 -2.19 -5.09 4.95
CA PRO A 25 -0.88 -5.74 5.10
C PRO A 25 -0.70 -7.03 4.28
N LEU A 26 -1.46 -7.24 3.20
CA LEU A 26 -1.18 -8.37 2.29
C LEU A 26 0.20 -8.19 1.65
N SER A 27 1.00 -9.25 1.65
CA SER A 27 2.31 -9.23 1.00
C SER A 27 2.18 -9.05 -0.52
N ARG A 28 3.10 -8.28 -1.09
CA ARG A 28 3.32 -8.16 -2.53
C ARG A 28 3.62 -9.53 -3.15
N ILE A 29 3.21 -9.71 -4.40
CA ILE A 29 3.50 -10.92 -5.18
C ILE A 29 4.69 -10.61 -6.09
N GLU A 30 5.79 -11.31 -5.87
CA GLU A 30 7.07 -11.06 -6.53
C GLU A 30 7.23 -11.81 -7.86
N ASN A 31 6.43 -12.86 -8.10
CA ASN A 31 6.57 -13.71 -9.28
C ASN A 31 5.33 -14.57 -9.54
N ALA A 32 5.34 -15.24 -10.71
CA ALA A 32 4.26 -16.10 -11.18
C ALA A 32 3.92 -17.25 -10.22
N ARG A 33 4.93 -17.85 -9.58
CA ARG A 33 4.71 -18.93 -8.61
C ARG A 33 3.90 -18.44 -7.41
N GLN A 34 4.29 -17.31 -6.81
CA GLN A 34 3.56 -16.72 -5.70
C GLN A 34 2.14 -16.30 -6.10
N PHE A 35 1.95 -15.85 -7.35
CA PHE A 35 0.63 -15.52 -7.88
C PHE A 35 -0.28 -16.75 -7.93
N VAL A 36 0.22 -17.87 -8.45
CA VAL A 36 -0.53 -19.13 -8.51
C VAL A 36 -0.84 -19.65 -7.10
N GLU A 37 0.11 -19.58 -6.17
CA GLU A 37 -0.11 -19.95 -4.77
C GLU A 37 -1.20 -19.09 -4.09
N ALA A 38 -1.29 -17.81 -4.45
CA ALA A 38 -2.27 -16.86 -3.93
C ALA A 38 -3.51 -16.68 -4.85
N TYR A 39 -3.71 -17.54 -5.85
CA TYR A 39 -4.64 -17.29 -6.96
C TYR A 39 -6.05 -16.89 -6.50
N ASP A 40 -6.66 -17.69 -5.61
CA ASP A 40 -8.02 -17.43 -5.09
C ASP A 40 -8.11 -16.19 -4.18
N GLU A 41 -6.97 -15.70 -3.66
CA GLU A 41 -6.93 -14.45 -2.90
C GLU A 41 -6.89 -13.21 -3.79
N ILE A 42 -6.58 -13.38 -5.08
CA ILE A 42 -6.36 -12.32 -6.06
C ILE A 42 -7.50 -12.30 -7.09
N LEU A 43 -7.91 -13.47 -7.56
CA LEU A 43 -8.91 -13.66 -8.60
C LEU A 43 -10.06 -14.54 -8.09
N ASP A 44 -11.26 -14.24 -8.57
CA ASP A 44 -12.44 -15.05 -8.36
C ASP A 44 -13.24 -15.16 -9.67
N ALA A 45 -14.23 -16.06 -9.69
CA ALA A 45 -15.08 -16.23 -10.86
C ALA A 45 -15.78 -14.92 -11.27
N LYS A 46 -16.14 -14.06 -10.31
CA LYS A 46 -16.82 -12.79 -10.59
C LYS A 46 -15.96 -11.88 -11.47
N LEU A 47 -14.70 -11.66 -11.12
CA LEU A 47 -13.80 -10.84 -11.92
C LEU A 47 -13.48 -11.51 -13.27
N LEU A 48 -13.20 -12.82 -13.26
CA LEU A 48 -12.87 -13.57 -14.48
C LEU A 48 -14.01 -13.55 -15.49
N ASP A 49 -15.25 -13.75 -15.03
CA ASP A 49 -16.44 -13.74 -15.88
C ASP A 49 -16.71 -12.32 -16.40
N ALA A 50 -16.57 -11.29 -15.56
CA ALA A 50 -16.70 -9.90 -15.98
C ALA A 50 -15.72 -9.53 -17.11
N ILE A 51 -14.47 -10.00 -17.04
CA ILE A 51 -13.47 -9.80 -18.09
C ILE A 51 -13.84 -10.61 -19.34
N ALA A 52 -14.21 -11.88 -19.17
CA ALA A 52 -14.52 -12.79 -20.28
C ALA A 52 -15.73 -12.33 -21.12
N THR A 53 -16.70 -11.64 -20.50
CA THR A 53 -17.89 -11.11 -21.17
C THR A 53 -17.79 -9.61 -21.49
N SER A 54 -16.63 -8.99 -21.26
CA SER A 54 -16.46 -7.55 -21.47
C SER A 54 -16.43 -7.15 -22.94
N SER A 55 -16.80 -5.90 -23.21
CA SER A 55 -16.62 -5.24 -24.50
C SER A 55 -15.50 -4.22 -24.42
N VAL A 56 -14.56 -4.29 -25.37
CA VAL A 56 -13.43 -3.35 -25.49
C VAL A 56 -13.91 -1.90 -25.61
N SER A 57 -15.05 -1.65 -26.25
CA SER A 57 -15.54 -0.29 -26.48
C SER A 57 -16.24 0.35 -25.27
N THR A 58 -16.58 -0.41 -24.23
CA THR A 58 -17.39 0.10 -23.10
C THR A 58 -16.79 -0.20 -21.73
N ASP A 59 -16.15 -1.35 -21.56
CA ASP A 59 -15.63 -1.79 -20.26
C ASP A 59 -14.14 -1.49 -20.09
N TRP A 60 -13.47 -1.05 -21.16
CA TRP A 60 -12.05 -0.73 -21.17
C TRP A 60 -11.88 0.74 -21.55
N SER A 61 -10.96 1.42 -20.88
CA SER A 61 -10.66 2.83 -21.12
C SER A 61 -9.17 3.08 -21.13
N GLU A 62 -8.66 3.65 -22.21
CA GLU A 62 -7.27 4.11 -22.28
C GLU A 62 -7.10 5.37 -21.43
N MET A 63 -6.17 5.32 -20.49
CA MET A 63 -5.91 6.40 -19.53
C MET A 63 -4.55 7.08 -19.80
N GLY A 64 -4.14 7.11 -21.07
CA GLY A 64 -2.83 7.60 -21.51
C GLY A 64 -1.70 6.79 -20.87
N GLY A 65 -0.63 7.47 -20.42
CA GLY A 65 0.53 6.81 -19.78
C GLY A 65 0.25 6.07 -18.47
N ARG A 66 -1.00 5.98 -18.00
CA ARG A 66 -1.41 5.12 -16.87
C ARG A 66 -1.76 3.69 -17.32
N GLY A 67 -1.97 3.47 -18.61
CA GLY A 67 -2.39 2.19 -19.18
C GLY A 67 -3.90 2.10 -19.43
N ILE A 68 -4.39 0.87 -19.56
CA ILE A 68 -5.75 0.53 -19.96
C ILE A 68 -6.52 0.07 -18.72
N MET A 69 -7.55 0.82 -18.35
CA MET A 69 -8.37 0.59 -17.17
C MET A 69 -9.56 -0.32 -17.51
N PHE A 70 -9.74 -1.40 -16.74
CA PHE A 70 -10.95 -2.22 -16.80
C PHE A 70 -11.98 -1.75 -15.77
N GLN A 71 -13.19 -1.43 -16.25
CA GLN A 71 -14.30 -0.88 -15.48
C GLN A 71 -13.82 0.31 -14.62
N ASN A 72 -14.30 0.44 -13.39
CA ASN A 72 -13.89 1.50 -12.46
C ASN A 72 -12.52 1.21 -11.81
N GLY A 73 -11.56 0.74 -12.60
CA GLY A 73 -10.21 0.42 -12.15
C GLY A 73 -10.06 -0.90 -11.42
N SER A 74 -10.96 -1.86 -11.65
CA SER A 74 -10.91 -3.19 -11.02
C SER A 74 -9.62 -3.96 -11.40
N LEU A 75 -9.13 -3.73 -12.62
CA LEU A 75 -7.88 -4.25 -13.17
C LEU A 75 -7.27 -3.22 -14.12
N TRP A 76 -5.94 -3.21 -14.25
CA TRP A 76 -5.21 -2.35 -15.16
C TRP A 76 -4.24 -3.15 -16.01
N LEU A 77 -4.14 -2.79 -17.29
CA LEU A 77 -3.14 -3.30 -18.22
C LEU A 77 -2.18 -2.19 -18.64
N ASP A 78 -0.95 -2.55 -19.01
CA ASP A 78 -0.10 -1.68 -19.82
C ASP A 78 -0.45 -1.78 -21.32
N ASP A 79 0.28 -1.04 -22.16
CA ASP A 79 0.06 -0.98 -23.61
C ASP A 79 0.40 -2.30 -24.32
N ASP A 80 1.20 -3.17 -23.70
CA ASP A 80 1.51 -4.53 -24.17
C ASP A 80 0.46 -5.56 -23.71
N GLY A 81 -0.54 -5.13 -22.95
CA GLY A 81 -1.61 -5.97 -22.42
C GLY A 81 -1.20 -6.81 -21.21
N LYS A 82 -0.10 -6.49 -20.52
CA LYS A 82 0.27 -7.12 -19.26
C LYS A 82 -0.52 -6.53 -18.10
N VAL A 83 -0.89 -7.36 -17.13
CA VAL A 83 -1.60 -6.92 -15.92
C VAL A 83 -0.62 -6.20 -15.00
N ILE A 84 -0.88 -4.92 -14.76
CA ILE A 84 -0.05 -4.06 -13.89
C ILE A 84 -0.69 -3.78 -12.53
N ALA A 85 -2.02 -3.90 -12.40
CA ALA A 85 -2.70 -3.77 -11.11
C ALA A 85 -4.02 -4.56 -11.08
N ILE A 86 -4.37 -5.07 -9.90
CA ILE A 86 -5.66 -5.72 -9.60
C ILE A 86 -6.20 -5.09 -8.31
N ASN A 87 -7.21 -4.22 -8.44
CA ASN A 87 -7.82 -3.53 -7.30
C ASN A 87 -9.08 -4.24 -6.78
N HIS A 88 -9.64 -5.17 -7.57
CA HIS A 88 -10.69 -6.08 -7.12
C HIS A 88 -10.23 -6.84 -5.87
N GLN A 89 -11.15 -7.06 -4.94
CA GLN A 89 -10.87 -7.79 -3.70
C GLN A 89 -11.81 -8.99 -3.59
N THR A 90 -11.24 -10.20 -3.63
CA THR A 90 -11.99 -11.43 -3.40
C THR A 90 -12.35 -11.56 -1.93
N GLU A 91 -13.38 -12.33 -1.61
CA GLU A 91 -13.75 -12.61 -0.22
C GLU A 91 -12.64 -13.34 0.55
N LYS A 92 -11.92 -14.25 -0.12
CA LYS A 92 -10.75 -14.93 0.48
C LYS A 92 -9.63 -13.94 0.79
N GLY A 93 -9.34 -13.02 -0.14
CA GLY A 93 -8.35 -11.95 0.07
C GLY A 93 -8.75 -10.99 1.20
N LYS A 94 -10.02 -10.58 1.27
CA LYS A 94 -10.56 -9.75 2.37
C LYS A 94 -10.44 -10.43 3.71
N HIS A 95 -10.82 -11.71 3.80
CA HIS A 95 -10.73 -12.49 5.03
C HIS A 95 -9.28 -12.61 5.50
N LYS A 96 -8.36 -13.01 4.60
CA LYS A 96 -6.93 -13.11 4.89
C LYS A 96 -6.38 -11.78 5.40
N ARG A 97 -6.76 -10.67 4.76
CA ARG A 97 -6.34 -9.33 5.17
C ARG A 97 -6.85 -8.98 6.58
N ALA A 98 -8.11 -9.28 6.90
CA ALA A 98 -8.68 -9.03 8.21
C ALA A 98 -7.92 -9.82 9.31
N GLU A 99 -7.59 -11.09 9.06
CA GLU A 99 -6.79 -11.90 9.99
C GLU A 99 -5.40 -11.28 10.25
N LEU A 100 -4.75 -10.79 9.20
CA LEU A 100 -3.44 -10.14 9.29
C LEU A 100 -3.51 -8.82 10.08
N ILE A 101 -4.57 -8.02 9.90
CA ILE A 101 -4.79 -6.79 10.67
C ILE A 101 -4.97 -7.12 12.16
N GLU A 102 -5.77 -8.13 12.48
CA GLU A 102 -5.95 -8.55 13.87
C GLU A 102 -4.66 -9.13 14.47
N ALA A 103 -3.86 -9.85 13.69
CA ALA A 103 -2.54 -10.31 14.11
C ALA A 103 -1.57 -9.15 14.38
N ASP A 104 -1.58 -8.14 13.52
CA ASP A 104 -0.78 -6.93 13.66
C ASP A 104 -1.17 -6.13 14.92
N LYS A 105 -2.47 -5.95 15.20
CA LYS A 105 -2.96 -5.35 16.45
C LYS A 105 -2.40 -6.03 17.70
N ARG A 106 -2.32 -7.36 17.71
CA ARG A 106 -1.81 -8.13 18.86
C ARG A 106 -0.33 -7.88 19.16
N GLN A 107 0.44 -7.41 18.17
CA GLN A 107 1.87 -7.12 18.30
C GLN A 107 2.15 -5.72 18.87
N LEU A 108 1.14 -4.84 18.94
CA LEU A 108 1.29 -3.48 19.43
C LEU A 108 1.02 -3.36 20.94
N SER A 109 1.56 -2.29 21.53
CA SER A 109 1.15 -1.82 22.86
C SER A 109 -0.35 -1.50 22.88
N GLY A 110 -0.99 -1.69 24.06
CA GLY A 110 -2.45 -1.61 24.19
C GLY A 110 -3.06 -0.30 23.67
N SER A 111 -2.37 0.84 23.87
CA SER A 111 -2.81 2.17 23.43
C SER A 111 -2.83 2.36 21.92
N LEU A 112 -2.22 1.45 21.14
CA LEU A 112 -2.13 1.54 19.69
C LEU A 112 -2.99 0.50 18.97
N ARG A 113 -3.76 -0.33 19.67
CA ARG A 113 -4.53 -1.42 19.03
C ARG A 113 -5.82 -0.97 18.34
N ASP A 114 -6.31 0.22 18.70
CA ASP A 114 -7.49 0.81 18.08
C ASP A 114 -7.10 1.51 16.78
N PHE A 115 -7.29 0.80 15.67
CA PHE A 115 -7.14 1.31 14.30
C PHE A 115 -7.91 0.43 13.31
N THR A 116 -8.26 1.02 12.16
CA THR A 116 -8.96 0.37 11.06
C THR A 116 -8.00 -0.50 10.24
N GLU A 117 -6.88 0.07 9.80
CA GLU A 117 -5.86 -0.63 9.02
C GLU A 117 -4.47 -0.02 9.21
N PRO A 118 -3.40 -0.84 9.15
CA PRO A 118 -2.05 -0.32 9.08
C PRO A 118 -1.84 0.33 7.72
N VAL A 119 -1.22 1.51 7.69
CA VAL A 119 -0.88 2.22 6.45
C VAL A 119 0.55 1.91 6.07
N LEU A 120 1.49 2.14 7.00
CA LEU A 120 2.91 1.86 6.81
C LEU A 120 3.62 1.62 8.13
N GLU A 121 4.76 0.94 8.04
CA GLU A 121 5.74 0.81 9.11
C GLU A 121 7.14 0.86 8.50
N TRP A 122 7.95 1.81 8.98
CA TRP A 122 9.28 2.11 8.47
C TRP A 122 10.32 2.01 9.57
N GLU A 123 11.54 1.69 9.17
CA GLU A 123 12.74 1.91 9.98
C GLU A 123 13.60 2.95 9.25
N THR A 124 14.06 3.95 10.01
CA THR A 124 15.10 4.91 9.63
C THR A 124 16.37 4.59 10.42
N ALA A 125 17.44 5.35 10.24
CA ALA A 125 18.66 5.19 11.05
C ALA A 125 18.40 5.33 12.56
N LYS A 126 17.38 6.09 12.98
CA LYS A 126 17.11 6.40 14.39
C LYS A 126 15.77 5.90 14.90
N PHE A 127 14.78 5.75 14.03
CA PHE A 127 13.40 5.54 14.45
C PHE A 127 12.74 4.36 13.76
N ARG A 128 11.88 3.67 14.50
CA ARG A 128 10.78 2.90 13.92
C ARG A 128 9.57 3.82 13.88
N ILE A 129 8.94 3.96 12.72
CA ILE A 129 7.79 4.84 12.49
C ILE A 129 6.63 3.98 12.00
N ARG A 130 5.43 4.25 12.49
CA ARG A 130 4.22 3.59 12.06
C ARG A 130 3.12 4.60 11.83
N ILE A 131 2.35 4.41 10.77
CA ILE A 131 1.11 5.14 10.53
C ILE A 131 -0.04 4.15 10.42
N ASP A 132 -1.12 4.47 11.12
CA ASP A 132 -2.38 3.73 11.10
C ASP A 132 -3.52 4.64 10.64
N ARG A 133 -4.49 4.08 9.92
CA ARG A 133 -5.79 4.73 9.67
C ARG A 133 -6.72 4.41 10.83
N LEU A 134 -7.35 5.44 11.40
CA LEU A 134 -8.28 5.36 12.51
C LEU A 134 -9.75 5.22 12.01
N PRO A 135 -10.71 4.90 12.90
CA PRO A 135 -12.13 4.75 12.53
C PRO A 135 -12.81 6.02 11.97
N ASP A 136 -12.28 7.20 12.26
CA ASP A 136 -12.76 8.51 11.78
C ASP A 136 -12.07 8.97 10.48
N ASP A 137 -11.41 8.05 9.79
CA ASP A 137 -10.59 8.28 8.59
C ASP A 137 -9.41 9.25 8.79
N LYS A 138 -9.06 9.56 10.05
CA LYS A 138 -7.80 10.24 10.38
C LYS A 138 -6.66 9.25 10.47
N PHE A 139 -5.45 9.80 10.49
CA PHE A 139 -4.23 9.03 10.67
C PHE A 139 -3.64 9.22 12.06
N ARG A 140 -3.00 8.17 12.57
CA ARG A 140 -2.16 8.21 13.77
C ARG A 140 -0.73 7.88 13.39
N TYR A 141 0.20 8.72 13.83
CA TYR A 141 1.64 8.49 13.81
C TYR A 141 2.08 7.95 15.17
N ALA A 142 2.90 6.91 15.16
CA ALA A 142 3.63 6.44 16.33
C ALA A 142 5.10 6.24 15.98
N ALA A 143 6.00 6.66 16.89
CA ALA A 143 7.43 6.47 16.72
C ALA A 143 8.10 5.91 17.96
N TRP A 144 9.07 5.04 17.73
CA TRP A 144 9.97 4.48 18.72
C TRP A 144 11.41 4.73 18.29
N LEU A 145 12.36 4.63 19.23
CA LEU A 145 13.75 4.39 18.86
C LEU A 145 13.85 3.09 18.04
N VAL A 146 14.73 3.04 17.03
CA VAL A 146 14.79 1.93 16.05
C VAL A 146 14.98 0.55 16.68
N ASN A 147 15.63 0.48 17.85
CA ASN A 147 15.88 -0.77 18.58
C ASN A 147 14.71 -1.22 19.48
N LYS A 148 13.66 -0.42 19.62
CA LYS A 148 12.48 -0.76 20.42
C LYS A 148 11.44 -1.53 19.61
N LYS A 149 10.71 -2.39 20.31
CA LYS A 149 9.64 -3.22 19.73
C LYS A 149 8.30 -2.46 19.72
N PRO A 150 7.42 -2.70 18.73
CA PRO A 150 6.09 -2.10 18.68
C PRO A 150 5.18 -2.38 19.90
N ALA A 151 5.47 -3.47 20.64
CA ALA A 151 4.77 -3.82 21.87
C ALA A 151 5.12 -2.89 23.05
N GLU A 152 6.24 -2.16 22.97
CA GLU A 152 6.67 -1.21 23.98
C GLU A 152 5.99 0.15 23.79
N GLN A 153 6.06 1.00 24.82
CA GLN A 153 5.53 2.36 24.75
C GLN A 153 6.30 3.18 23.70
N PRO A 154 5.61 3.83 22.75
CA PRO A 154 6.22 4.74 21.79
C PRO A 154 6.77 6.00 22.48
N GLU A 155 7.83 6.57 21.90
CA GLU A 155 8.37 7.88 22.32
C GLU A 155 7.42 9.02 21.97
N LEU A 156 6.65 8.85 20.89
CA LEU A 156 5.73 9.85 20.38
C LEU A 156 4.52 9.20 19.72
N VAL A 157 3.34 9.74 20.03
CA VAL A 157 2.08 9.43 19.34
C VAL A 157 1.41 10.74 18.95
N LEU A 158 1.08 10.90 17.68
CA LEU A 158 0.35 12.04 17.15
C LEU A 158 -0.90 11.55 16.41
N ASN A 159 -2.05 12.15 16.71
CA ASN A 159 -3.32 11.84 16.06
C ASN A 159 -3.71 12.96 15.08
N ASN A 160 -4.83 12.77 14.40
CA ASN A 160 -5.42 13.76 13.48
C ASN A 160 -4.52 14.11 12.29
N GLY A 161 -3.73 13.14 11.81
CA GLY A 161 -2.93 13.33 10.62
C GLY A 161 -3.78 13.46 9.35
N SER A 162 -3.21 14.07 8.33
CA SER A 162 -3.79 14.22 6.98
C SER A 162 -2.92 13.53 5.94
N LEU A 163 -3.55 13.12 4.83
CA LEU A 163 -2.90 12.57 3.64
C LEU A 163 -3.04 13.58 2.48
N THR A 164 -1.94 13.89 1.81
CA THR A 164 -1.90 14.76 0.62
C THR A 164 -1.13 14.05 -0.49
N PHE A 165 -1.67 14.04 -1.72
CA PHE A 165 -1.00 13.46 -2.89
C PHE A 165 -0.26 14.52 -3.70
N ASP A 166 0.98 14.22 -4.07
CA ASP A 166 1.85 15.07 -4.88
C ASP A 166 1.63 14.76 -6.36
N GLY A 167 0.55 15.34 -6.91
CA GLY A 167 0.16 15.13 -8.29
C GLY A 167 -0.44 13.74 -8.51
N SER A 168 -0.17 13.14 -9.68
CA SER A 168 -0.80 11.87 -10.09
C SER A 168 0.13 10.67 -10.16
N GLY A 169 1.41 10.85 -9.86
CA GLY A 169 2.42 9.79 -9.86
C GLY A 169 2.36 8.86 -8.64
N GLY A 170 1.48 9.15 -7.67
CA GLY A 170 1.32 8.35 -6.47
C GLY A 170 2.18 8.80 -5.29
N ASN A 171 3.20 9.64 -5.50
CA ASN A 171 3.92 10.29 -4.40
C ASN A 171 2.91 11.02 -3.51
N HIS A 172 3.09 10.90 -2.21
CA HIS A 172 2.16 11.47 -1.23
C HIS A 172 2.85 11.63 0.11
N HIS A 173 2.23 12.38 1.02
CA HIS A 173 2.75 12.55 2.36
C HIS A 173 1.66 12.53 3.42
N TYR A 174 2.05 12.08 4.61
CA TYR A 174 1.25 12.15 5.82
C TYR A 174 1.79 13.25 6.74
N ASP A 175 0.94 14.19 7.14
CA ASP A 175 1.32 15.33 7.99
C ASP A 175 0.69 15.23 9.37
N PHE A 176 1.48 15.56 10.40
CA PHE A 176 1.06 15.61 11.81
C PHE A 176 1.62 16.85 12.48
N LYS A 177 0.88 17.43 13.43
CA LYS A 177 1.28 18.65 14.15
C LYS A 177 1.35 18.41 15.66
N SER A 178 2.33 19.03 16.32
CA SER A 178 2.46 19.06 17.77
C SER A 178 3.10 20.36 18.23
N GLY A 179 2.28 21.32 18.69
CA GLY A 179 2.75 22.66 19.02
C GLY A 179 3.48 23.31 17.83
N PRO A 180 4.74 23.77 17.99
CA PRO A 180 5.51 24.39 16.92
C PRO A 180 6.09 23.38 15.91
N TYR A 181 5.90 22.07 16.13
CA TYR A 181 6.47 21.02 15.30
C TYR A 181 5.49 20.51 14.26
N HIS A 182 6.01 20.23 13.07
CA HIS A 182 5.32 19.57 11.98
C HIS A 182 6.12 18.34 11.54
N TYR A 183 5.46 17.18 11.47
CA TYR A 183 6.05 15.91 11.11
C TYR A 183 5.44 15.47 9.79
N ARG A 184 6.28 15.29 8.78
CA ARG A 184 5.89 14.89 7.45
C ARG A 184 6.57 13.56 7.09
N CYS A 185 5.76 12.55 6.81
CA CYS A 185 6.22 11.27 6.27
C CYS A 185 5.93 11.25 4.77
N MET A 186 6.95 11.47 3.95
CA MET A 186 6.87 11.47 2.48
C MET A 186 7.04 10.04 1.96
N VAL A 187 6.15 9.61 1.07
CA VAL A 187 6.17 8.31 0.40
C VAL A 187 6.54 8.52 -1.05
N ASN A 188 7.62 7.89 -1.48
CA ASN A 188 8.12 7.96 -2.85
C ASN A 188 7.65 6.72 -3.62
N GLU A 189 6.67 6.92 -4.51
CA GLU A 189 6.19 5.90 -5.45
C GLU A 189 6.97 5.95 -6.77
N ILE A 190 7.35 7.16 -7.18
CA ILE A 190 8.20 7.44 -8.33
C ILE A 190 9.40 8.24 -7.83
N GLY A 191 10.59 7.73 -8.14
CA GLY A 191 11.88 8.32 -7.81
C GLY A 191 13.00 7.63 -8.60
N ALA A 192 14.24 8.10 -8.42
CA ALA A 192 15.42 7.41 -8.91
C ALA A 192 15.60 6.06 -8.21
N ALA A 193 16.35 5.14 -8.82
CA ALA A 193 16.51 3.77 -8.28
C ALA A 193 17.21 3.74 -6.91
N ASP A 194 17.98 4.77 -6.59
CA ASP A 194 18.70 4.98 -5.34
C ASP A 194 17.96 5.89 -4.34
N ASP A 195 16.80 6.44 -4.72
CA ASP A 195 15.99 7.23 -3.81
C ASP A 195 15.42 6.33 -2.70
N PRO A 196 15.38 6.82 -1.45
CA PRO A 196 14.74 6.08 -0.38
C PRO A 196 13.24 5.95 -0.68
N PRO A 197 12.60 4.86 -0.23
CA PRO A 197 11.16 4.62 -0.43
C PRO A 197 10.28 5.67 0.26
N GLY A 198 10.86 6.45 1.16
CA GLY A 198 10.23 7.57 1.82
C GLY A 198 11.20 8.28 2.75
N GLU A 199 10.71 9.33 3.41
CA GLU A 199 11.50 10.15 4.32
C GLU A 199 10.62 10.76 5.41
N LEU A 200 11.16 10.80 6.64
CA LEU A 200 10.60 11.63 7.70
C LEU A 200 11.32 12.98 7.70
N GLU A 201 10.56 14.06 7.51
CA GLU A 201 10.98 15.42 7.78
C GLU A 201 10.26 15.96 9.02
N VAL A 202 10.98 16.63 9.90
CA VAL A 202 10.38 17.39 11.02
C VAL A 202 10.84 18.83 10.95
N THR A 203 9.89 19.74 10.97
CA THR A 203 10.15 21.18 11.06
C THR A 203 9.69 21.72 12.42
N LYS A 204 10.33 22.81 12.87
CA LYS A 204 9.93 23.60 14.03
C LYS A 204 9.86 25.06 13.62
N ASN A 205 8.70 25.69 13.72
CA ASN A 205 8.47 27.06 13.20
C ASN A 205 9.00 27.20 11.75
N ASP A 206 8.59 26.26 10.89
CA ASP A 206 8.94 26.19 9.47
C ASP A 206 10.43 26.00 9.13
N LYS A 207 11.26 25.71 10.13
CA LYS A 207 12.68 25.35 9.92
C LYS A 207 12.86 23.86 10.10
N VAL A 208 13.48 23.19 9.13
CA VAL A 208 13.83 21.77 9.24
C VAL A 208 14.77 21.57 10.43
N VAL A 209 14.40 20.65 11.32
CA VAL A 209 15.19 20.25 12.50
C VAL A 209 15.60 18.79 12.45
N LEU A 210 14.96 17.99 11.61
CA LEU A 210 15.29 16.58 11.40
C LEU A 210 14.89 16.15 10.00
N THR A 211 15.78 15.39 9.36
CA THR A 211 15.50 14.62 8.15
C THR A 211 16.03 13.20 8.35
N GLN A 212 15.21 12.20 8.06
CA GLN A 212 15.54 10.79 8.24
C GLN A 212 15.00 9.97 7.07
N PRO A 213 15.85 9.57 6.09
CA PRO A 213 15.42 8.69 5.02
C PRO A 213 15.04 7.31 5.57
N VAL A 214 14.07 6.67 4.94
CA VAL A 214 13.66 5.30 5.24
C VAL A 214 14.75 4.36 4.75
N VAL A 215 15.29 3.55 5.66
CA VAL A 215 16.30 2.53 5.34
C VAL A 215 15.68 1.15 5.12
N LYS A 216 14.48 0.93 5.66
CA LYS A 216 13.75 -0.32 5.49
C LYS A 216 12.25 -0.11 5.63
N VAL A 217 11.51 -0.71 4.72
CA VAL A 217 10.04 -0.81 4.78
C VAL A 217 9.66 -2.13 5.44
N VAL A 218 8.99 -2.05 6.58
CA VAL A 218 8.46 -3.20 7.32
C VAL A 218 7.04 -3.52 6.87
N LYS A 219 6.23 -2.48 6.65
CA LYS A 219 4.86 -2.55 6.11
C LYS A 219 4.59 -1.35 5.23
N GLY A 220 3.70 -1.51 4.27
CA GLY A 220 3.42 -0.48 3.28
C GLY A 220 4.36 -0.55 2.08
N GLN A 221 4.06 0.29 1.09
CA GLN A 221 4.67 0.43 -0.25
C GLN A 221 4.16 -0.51 -1.36
#